data_AF-A0A517WAP1-F1
#
_entry.id   AF-A0A517WAP1-F1
#
_cell.length_a   1.000
_cell.length_b   1.000
_cell.length_c   1.000
_cell.angle_alpha   90.00
_cell.angle_beta   90.00
_cell.angle_gamma   90.00
#
_symmetry.space_group_name_H-M   'P 1'
#
loop_
_entity.id
_entity.type
_entity.pdbx_description
1 polymer ?
#
loop_
_entity_poly.entity_id
_entity_poly.type
_entity_poly.pdbx_seq_one_letter_code
_entity_poly.pdbx_strand_id
1 'polypeptide(L)'
;MAGIHAYHRTLLLSVLGLLFFIFECRVVTADQCTAGAGPPSAPTRPQLTGDQTVEGSLTAQTAQIYDLQADPGDYVQGSITGKQLQLVLCDSTGKSIRVLAKGLRANQDFRFVVGNKGPYQLKVTGPVSENFRLHLHQLIPENERGATEPVLESPRLRALQQTLAQGGSTDSFWEEVKKQGAPLIEQQGVFPPLAEDERLVTFLWRGARQRVKLFSAPSGDHDEMQRLGKSDVWFGSYRVPRTARIGYKLAPDIPQLKGSFWERRRAILATAQHDPFNDHFFPADAVDQFDGESVVELPDAPAQPWIVKNGKNPAGKVERQTFTSQILGNKRDLFIYRPPHFKPASKEHNLLIVFDGERYVDDVNVPVMLDNLIAADKIAPTVAVLISNPSSESRSAELPCNPLFARFLAEELFPWIQNRQLGTDRKQTMIAGASYGGLAAAYAGLTHPELFGKVYSQSGSFWWSPRSTPDKSEVEPEWLTRQFVSAPVKYPVHFHLEAGLFESNPRGGGSILGTTRHLRDVLQARGHAVTYQEYASGHGYYYWRYSFPDGLLRLLGTDQD
;
A
#
# COMPACT_ATOMS: atom_id res chain seq x y z
N MET A 1 -1.29 -4.73 -57.02
CA MET A 1 -1.55 -3.72 -58.06
C MET A 1 -0.81 -2.44 -57.67
N ALA A 2 -0.21 -1.81 -58.68
CA ALA A 2 0.68 -0.64 -58.67
C ALA A 2 0.31 0.46 -57.63
N GLY A 3 1.25 1.25 -57.09
CA GLY A 3 2.66 1.44 -57.38
C GLY A 3 3.05 2.90 -57.12
N ILE A 4 4.33 3.11 -56.76
CA ILE A 4 5.20 4.20 -57.27
C ILE A 4 4.93 5.61 -56.67
N HIS A 5 5.88 6.44 -56.20
CA HIS A 5 7.35 6.47 -56.06
C HIS A 5 7.66 7.71 -55.17
N ALA A 6 8.60 7.65 -54.21
CA ALA A 6 10.03 8.03 -54.31
C ALA A 6 10.26 9.56 -54.33
N TYR A 7 11.26 10.18 -53.68
CA TYR A 7 12.70 9.87 -53.71
C TYR A 7 13.50 10.53 -52.56
N HIS A 8 14.55 9.80 -52.13
CA HIS A 8 15.80 10.18 -51.45
C HIS A 8 16.60 11.29 -52.20
N ARG A 9 17.61 12.05 -51.72
CA ARG A 9 18.94 11.82 -51.05
C ARG A 9 19.64 13.22 -50.98
N THR A 10 20.27 13.69 -49.88
CA THR A 10 21.72 13.68 -49.49
C THR A 10 22.66 14.77 -50.08
N LEU A 11 23.65 15.18 -49.25
CA LEU A 11 24.94 15.95 -49.40
C LEU A 11 24.89 17.45 -48.98
N LEU A 12 25.77 18.09 -48.17
CA LEU A 12 27.18 18.06 -47.67
C LEU A 12 28.00 19.30 -48.13
N LEU A 13 28.72 19.93 -47.16
CA LEU A 13 29.92 20.83 -47.27
C LEU A 13 29.72 22.24 -47.91
N SER A 14 30.41 23.35 -47.59
CA SER A 14 31.71 23.67 -46.94
C SER A 14 31.91 25.23 -46.84
N VAL A 15 32.51 25.79 -45.76
CA VAL A 15 33.85 26.50 -45.64
C VAL A 15 33.96 27.91 -46.32
N LEU A 16 34.34 29.03 -45.67
CA LEU A 16 35.68 29.62 -45.32
C LEU A 16 35.44 30.96 -44.56
N GLY A 17 36.18 31.44 -43.54
CA GLY A 17 37.59 31.93 -43.48
C GLY A 17 37.59 33.48 -43.29
N LEU A 18 38.50 34.23 -42.63
CA LEU A 18 39.76 34.00 -41.91
C LEU A 18 40.22 35.34 -41.22
N LEU A 19 40.77 35.24 -40.00
CA LEU A 19 41.86 35.99 -39.29
C LEU A 19 42.18 37.53 -39.39
N PHE A 20 42.30 38.13 -38.18
CA PHE A 20 43.37 38.99 -37.55
C PHE A 20 44.09 40.15 -38.29
N PHE A 21 44.19 41.33 -37.63
CA PHE A 21 45.45 41.89 -37.08
C PHE A 21 45.22 43.11 -36.13
N ILE A 22 46.15 43.28 -35.19
CA ILE A 22 46.24 44.19 -34.03
C ILE A 22 47.06 45.45 -34.38
N PHE A 23 46.80 46.63 -33.75
CA PHE A 23 47.82 47.45 -33.05
C PHE A 23 47.23 48.64 -32.25
N GLU A 24 47.92 48.94 -31.15
CA GLU A 24 47.65 49.87 -30.03
C GLU A 24 47.63 51.38 -30.37
N CYS A 25 46.99 52.19 -29.51
CA CYS A 25 47.65 53.40 -28.96
C CYS A 25 47.03 53.87 -27.62
N ARG A 26 47.87 54.57 -26.83
CA ARG A 26 47.85 54.79 -25.37
C ARG A 26 46.96 55.93 -24.83
N VAL A 27 46.49 55.71 -23.59
CA VAL A 27 46.45 56.56 -22.36
C VAL A 27 46.24 58.09 -22.48
N VAL A 28 45.20 58.60 -21.79
CA VAL A 28 45.25 59.84 -20.97
C VAL A 28 44.33 59.69 -19.74
N THR A 29 44.83 60.07 -18.56
CA THR A 29 44.13 60.17 -17.26
C THR A 29 43.83 61.63 -16.90
N ALA A 30 42.71 61.84 -16.16
CA ALA A 30 42.35 62.95 -15.23
C ALA A 30 42.44 64.41 -15.78
N ASP A 31 41.56 65.37 -15.47
CA ASP A 31 40.79 65.64 -14.26
C ASP A 31 39.83 66.84 -14.52
N GLN A 32 38.92 67.13 -13.58
CA GLN A 32 38.11 68.36 -13.42
C GLN A 32 36.82 68.55 -14.26
N CYS A 33 35.66 68.34 -13.61
CA CYS A 33 34.60 69.34 -13.59
C CYS A 33 33.61 69.08 -12.43
N THR A 34 33.32 70.16 -11.72
CA THR A 34 32.58 70.28 -10.47
C THR A 34 31.07 70.08 -10.61
N ALA A 35 30.50 69.42 -9.60
CA ALA A 35 29.15 69.57 -9.04
C ALA A 35 28.00 69.99 -9.98
N GLY A 36 27.25 68.99 -10.46
CA GLY A 36 25.87 69.13 -10.93
C GLY A 36 24.98 68.16 -10.16
N ALA A 37 23.82 68.63 -9.70
CA ALA A 37 22.87 67.91 -8.86
C ALA A 37 22.60 66.46 -9.32
N GLY A 38 22.67 65.51 -8.39
CA GLY A 38 22.29 64.12 -8.65
C GLY A 38 20.81 64.00 -9.06
N PRO A 39 20.45 62.98 -9.86
CA PRO A 39 19.07 62.75 -10.25
C PRO A 39 18.20 62.48 -9.01
N PRO A 40 16.90 62.84 -9.03
CA PRO A 40 16.00 62.58 -7.91
C PRO A 40 15.98 61.07 -7.62
N SER A 41 16.16 60.71 -6.35
CA SER A 41 16.01 59.34 -5.87
C SER A 41 14.67 58.78 -6.34
N ALA A 42 14.69 57.67 -7.08
CA ALA A 42 13.49 56.95 -7.48
C ALA A 42 12.60 56.69 -6.25
N PRO A 43 11.26 56.80 -6.35
CA PRO A 43 10.37 56.49 -5.24
C PRO A 43 10.64 55.07 -4.75
N THR A 44 10.94 54.93 -3.46
CA THR A 44 11.23 53.66 -2.81
C THR A 44 9.98 52.78 -2.93
N ARG A 45 10.08 51.64 -3.61
CA ARG A 45 8.94 50.71 -3.73
C ARG A 45 8.63 50.10 -2.37
N PRO A 46 7.34 49.87 -2.03
CA PRO A 46 7.00 49.28 -0.75
C PRO A 46 7.48 47.82 -0.71
N GLN A 47 8.21 47.47 0.34
CA GLN A 47 8.68 46.10 0.58
C GLN A 47 7.66 45.33 1.42
N LEU A 48 7.49 44.06 1.08
CA LEU A 48 6.63 43.09 1.75
C LEU A 48 7.48 42.01 2.42
N THR A 49 7.33 41.86 3.74
CA THR A 49 8.11 40.93 4.56
C THR A 49 7.22 40.32 5.65
N GLY A 50 7.49 39.08 6.06
CA GLY A 50 6.80 38.43 7.18
C GLY A 50 5.27 38.36 7.04
N ASP A 51 4.58 38.48 8.19
CA ASP A 51 3.12 38.66 8.28
C ASP A 51 2.81 40.16 8.15
N GLN A 52 2.32 40.57 6.99
CA GLN A 52 2.12 41.98 6.66
C GLN A 52 0.89 42.20 5.79
N THR A 53 0.12 43.23 6.14
CA THR A 53 -1.01 43.71 5.33
C THR A 53 -0.65 45.03 4.66
N VAL A 54 -0.94 45.14 3.38
CA VAL A 54 -0.91 46.40 2.63
C VAL A 54 -2.27 46.67 2.02
N GLU A 55 -2.77 47.88 2.26
CA GLU A 55 -3.95 48.40 1.60
C GLU A 55 -3.53 49.40 0.52
N GLY A 56 -4.20 49.34 -0.63
CA GLY A 56 -3.88 50.18 -1.77
C GLY A 56 -5.11 50.48 -2.62
N SER A 57 -4.98 51.48 -3.48
CA SER A 57 -5.99 51.82 -4.48
C SER A 57 -5.38 51.65 -5.86
N LEU A 58 -5.95 50.77 -6.67
CA LEU A 58 -5.53 50.58 -8.04
C LEU A 58 -6.36 51.49 -8.96
N THR A 59 -5.70 52.25 -9.84
CA THR A 59 -6.39 52.92 -10.97
C THR A 59 -6.55 51.92 -12.11
N ALA A 60 -7.71 51.92 -12.79
CA ALA A 60 -7.98 51.04 -13.93
C ALA A 60 -6.79 50.96 -14.91
N GLN A 61 -6.42 49.74 -15.29
CA GLN A 61 -5.35 49.45 -16.27
C GLN A 61 -3.93 49.90 -15.84
N THR A 62 -3.75 50.29 -14.59
CA THR A 62 -2.42 50.52 -14.00
C THR A 62 -1.94 49.30 -13.20
N ALA A 63 -0.74 49.38 -12.65
CA ALA A 63 -0.16 48.34 -11.82
C ALA A 63 0.43 48.94 -10.54
N GLN A 64 0.23 48.27 -9.41
CA GLN A 64 1.00 48.51 -8.19
C GLN A 64 1.97 47.36 -7.96
N ILE A 65 3.22 47.69 -7.65
CA ILE A 65 4.32 46.72 -7.53
C ILE A 65 4.87 46.79 -6.12
N TYR A 66 5.00 45.62 -5.50
CA TYR A 66 5.59 45.42 -4.19
C TYR A 66 6.80 44.51 -4.32
N ASP A 67 7.93 44.93 -3.73
CA ASP A 67 9.12 44.09 -3.69
C ASP A 67 8.96 43.05 -2.57
N LEU A 68 9.18 41.77 -2.88
CA LEU A 68 9.07 40.69 -1.90
C LEU A 68 10.46 40.38 -1.33
N GLN A 69 10.62 40.54 -0.02
CA GLN A 69 11.82 40.11 0.68
C GLN A 69 11.65 38.68 1.15
N ALA A 70 12.17 37.73 0.36
CA ALA A 70 12.17 36.30 0.67
C ALA A 70 13.37 35.64 0.00
N ASP A 71 13.93 34.63 0.65
CA ASP A 71 15.09 33.91 0.14
C ASP A 71 14.66 32.74 -0.77
N PRO A 72 15.51 32.34 -1.74
CA PRO A 72 15.28 31.13 -2.53
C PRO A 72 15.01 29.94 -1.61
N GLY A 73 13.93 29.21 -1.90
CA GLY A 73 13.48 28.13 -1.07
C GLY A 73 12.32 28.53 -0.16
N ASP A 74 12.11 29.78 0.26
CA ASP A 74 11.06 30.12 1.24
C ASP A 74 9.64 29.76 0.78
N TYR A 75 8.77 29.39 1.71
CA TYR A 75 7.35 29.18 1.44
C TYR A 75 6.56 30.45 1.78
N VAL A 76 5.82 30.95 0.80
CA VAL A 76 5.01 32.18 0.92
C VAL A 76 3.54 31.84 0.78
N GLN A 77 2.73 32.29 1.73
CA GLN A 77 1.28 32.21 1.72
C GLN A 77 0.68 33.60 1.96
N GLY A 78 -0.32 33.97 1.17
CA GLY A 78 -1.00 35.26 1.28
C GLY A 78 -2.41 35.23 0.69
N SER A 79 -3.09 36.36 0.77
CA SER A 79 -4.39 36.60 0.14
C SER A 79 -4.46 38.00 -0.44
N ILE A 80 -5.20 38.16 -1.52
CA ILE A 80 -5.59 39.46 -2.07
C ILE A 80 -7.12 39.60 -2.04
N THR A 81 -7.59 40.72 -1.49
CA THR A 81 -9.00 41.10 -1.47
C THR A 81 -9.24 42.32 -2.34
N GLY A 82 -10.20 42.24 -3.26
CA GLY A 82 -10.67 43.29 -4.16
C GLY A 82 -11.28 42.69 -5.43
N LYS A 83 -12.15 43.43 -6.13
CA LYS A 83 -12.90 42.90 -7.28
C LYS A 83 -12.07 42.92 -8.55
N GLN A 84 -12.10 41.82 -9.31
CA GLN A 84 -11.43 41.69 -10.62
C GLN A 84 -9.92 41.97 -10.61
N LEU A 85 -9.25 41.80 -9.46
CA LEU A 85 -7.82 42.00 -9.32
C LEU A 85 -7.02 40.74 -9.62
N GLN A 86 -5.96 40.90 -10.38
CA GLN A 86 -4.94 39.91 -10.60
C GLN A 86 -3.71 40.21 -9.76
N LEU A 87 -3.13 39.15 -9.20
CA LEU A 87 -1.83 39.19 -8.54
C LEU A 87 -0.85 38.36 -9.35
N VAL A 88 0.25 38.96 -9.76
CA VAL A 88 1.26 38.33 -10.60
C VAL A 88 2.62 38.37 -9.89
N LEU A 89 3.28 37.23 -9.82
CA LEU A 89 4.67 37.12 -9.41
C LEU A 89 5.57 37.43 -10.61
N CYS A 90 6.45 38.42 -10.44
CA CYS A 90 7.41 38.86 -11.44
C CYS A 90 8.85 38.65 -10.94
N ASP A 91 9.81 38.53 -11.87
CA ASP A 91 11.25 38.62 -11.53
C ASP A 91 11.69 40.09 -11.36
N SER A 92 12.97 40.29 -11.04
CA SER A 92 13.59 41.60 -10.86
C SER A 92 13.54 42.52 -12.09
N THR A 93 13.28 41.97 -13.28
CA THR A 93 13.09 42.73 -14.53
C THR A 93 11.63 43.13 -14.78
N GLY A 94 10.71 42.68 -13.91
CA GLY A 94 9.27 42.88 -14.05
C GLY A 94 8.59 41.86 -14.97
N LYS A 95 9.31 40.85 -15.46
CA LYS A 95 8.75 39.80 -16.32
C LYS A 95 7.88 38.87 -15.49
N SER A 96 6.67 38.60 -16.00
CA SER A 96 5.72 37.69 -15.36
C SER A 96 6.26 36.25 -15.32
N ILE A 97 6.25 35.68 -14.13
CA ILE A 97 6.64 34.28 -13.86
C ILE A 97 5.40 33.43 -13.63
N ARG A 98 4.47 33.94 -12.81
CA ARG A 98 3.30 33.18 -12.39
C ARG A 98 2.15 34.11 -12.02
N VAL A 99 0.95 33.79 -12.48
CA VAL A 99 -0.28 34.43 -11.99
C VAL A 99 -0.70 33.72 -10.70
N LEU A 100 -0.71 34.45 -9.59
CA LEU A 100 -1.02 33.98 -8.24
C LEU A 100 -2.51 34.13 -7.91
N ALA A 101 -3.17 35.17 -8.43
CA ALA A 101 -4.61 35.38 -8.34
C ALA A 101 -5.16 35.88 -9.69
N LYS A 102 -6.32 35.36 -10.13
CA LYS A 102 -6.88 35.61 -11.48
C LYS A 102 -8.01 36.65 -11.52
N GLY A 103 -8.47 37.12 -10.37
CA GLY A 103 -9.58 38.08 -10.28
C GLY A 103 -10.97 37.45 -10.35
N LEU A 104 -11.08 36.13 -10.17
CA LEU A 104 -12.34 35.41 -10.30
C LEU A 104 -13.28 35.59 -9.10
N ARG A 105 -12.74 35.98 -7.95
CA ARG A 105 -13.46 36.18 -6.69
C ARG A 105 -12.89 37.38 -5.96
N ALA A 106 -13.71 38.00 -5.11
CA ALA A 106 -13.30 39.18 -4.34
C ALA A 106 -12.21 38.87 -3.31
N ASN A 107 -12.13 37.64 -2.79
CA ASN A 107 -11.01 37.20 -1.94
C ASN A 107 -10.36 35.97 -2.59
N GLN A 108 -9.03 35.99 -2.69
CA GLN A 108 -8.24 34.95 -3.36
C GLN A 108 -6.95 34.69 -2.59
N ASP A 109 -6.76 33.45 -2.18
CA ASP A 109 -5.51 32.99 -1.56
C ASP A 109 -4.46 32.63 -2.61
N PHE A 110 -3.19 32.80 -2.26
CA PHE A 110 -2.05 32.36 -3.05
C PHE A 110 -0.98 31.68 -2.21
N ARG A 111 -0.27 30.74 -2.84
CA ARG A 111 0.85 29.99 -2.23
C ARG A 111 1.92 29.71 -3.27
N PHE A 112 3.18 29.90 -2.92
CA PHE A 112 4.30 29.51 -3.77
C PHE A 112 5.58 29.31 -2.97
N VAL A 113 6.54 28.62 -3.59
CA VAL A 113 7.92 28.51 -3.12
C VAL A 113 8.77 29.48 -3.93
N VAL A 114 9.61 30.26 -3.24
CA VAL A 114 10.50 31.24 -3.85
C VAL A 114 11.58 30.50 -4.64
N GLY A 115 11.74 30.86 -5.92
CA GLY A 115 12.73 30.20 -6.79
C GLY A 115 14.13 30.82 -6.69
N ASN A 116 15.08 30.25 -7.43
CA ASN A 116 16.49 30.67 -7.41
C ASN A 116 16.80 31.92 -8.25
N LYS A 117 15.78 32.60 -8.80
CA LYS A 117 15.94 33.73 -9.75
C LYS A 117 15.42 35.05 -9.19
N GLY A 118 15.43 35.21 -7.86
CA GLY A 118 15.03 36.44 -7.19
C GLY A 118 15.99 37.61 -7.43
N PRO A 119 15.68 38.81 -6.93
CA PRO A 119 14.52 39.15 -6.11
C PRO A 119 13.20 39.13 -6.89
N TYR A 120 12.09 38.87 -6.21
CA TYR A 120 10.76 38.75 -6.81
C TYR A 120 9.87 39.95 -6.47
N GLN A 121 8.90 40.20 -7.33
CA GLN A 121 7.94 41.30 -7.18
C GLN A 121 6.52 40.77 -7.24
N LEU A 122 5.64 41.32 -6.40
CA LEU A 122 4.20 41.10 -6.45
C LEU A 122 3.56 42.29 -7.16
N LYS A 123 2.99 42.02 -8.34
CA LYS A 123 2.34 43.01 -9.18
C LYS A 123 0.82 42.83 -9.11
N VAL A 124 0.13 43.84 -8.60
CA VAL A 124 -1.33 43.92 -8.57
C VAL A 124 -1.82 44.68 -9.81
N THR A 125 -2.72 44.08 -10.58
CA THR A 125 -3.33 44.68 -11.79
C THR A 125 -4.83 44.40 -11.85
N GLY A 126 -5.58 45.22 -12.59
CA GLY A 126 -7.03 45.09 -12.70
C GLY A 126 -7.62 45.98 -13.80
N PRO A 127 -8.76 45.58 -14.39
CA PRO A 127 -9.41 46.33 -15.46
C PRO A 127 -10.18 47.57 -14.97
N VAL A 128 -10.49 47.63 -13.67
CA VAL A 128 -11.29 48.68 -13.03
C VAL A 128 -10.53 49.32 -11.87
N SER A 129 -10.87 50.56 -11.53
CA SER A 129 -10.33 51.21 -10.35
C SER A 129 -10.98 50.64 -9.09
N GLU A 130 -10.20 50.09 -8.17
CA GLU A 130 -10.70 49.41 -6.98
C GLU A 130 -9.67 49.51 -5.85
N ASN A 131 -10.17 49.59 -4.61
CA ASN A 131 -9.33 49.41 -3.43
C ASN A 131 -9.05 47.93 -3.21
N PHE A 132 -7.87 47.63 -2.69
CA PHE A 132 -7.46 46.28 -2.40
C PHE A 132 -6.72 46.16 -1.09
N ARG A 133 -6.74 44.94 -0.58
CA ARG A 133 -5.92 44.52 0.55
C ARG A 133 -5.08 43.32 0.11
N LEU A 134 -3.76 43.47 0.12
CA LEU A 134 -2.81 42.38 -0.08
C LEU A 134 -2.23 42.02 1.29
N HIS A 135 -2.40 40.77 1.69
CA HIS A 135 -1.92 40.29 2.97
C HIS A 135 -1.01 39.09 2.75
N LEU A 136 0.21 39.15 3.28
CA LEU A 136 1.08 38.00 3.44
C LEU A 136 0.76 37.37 4.79
N HIS A 137 0.17 36.17 4.79
CA HIS A 137 -0.16 35.44 6.02
C HIS A 137 1.08 34.80 6.64
N GLN A 138 1.98 34.28 5.79
CA GLN A 138 3.12 33.53 6.26
C GLN A 138 4.25 33.54 5.24
N LEU A 139 5.46 33.74 5.75
CA LEU A 139 6.72 33.50 5.06
C LEU A 139 7.52 32.56 5.95
N ILE A 140 7.66 31.30 5.53
CA ILE A 140 8.40 30.28 6.29
C ILE A 140 9.75 30.06 5.59
N PRO A 141 10.86 30.41 6.27
CA PRO A 141 12.19 30.10 5.78
C PRO A 141 12.38 28.61 5.46
N GLU A 142 13.15 28.29 4.42
CA GLU A 142 13.37 26.89 4.03
C GLU A 142 13.88 26.00 5.18
N ASN A 143 14.78 26.54 6.00
CA ASN A 143 15.37 25.88 7.17
C ASN A 143 14.42 25.77 8.38
N GLU A 144 13.35 26.57 8.42
CA GLU A 144 12.32 26.54 9.47
C GLU A 144 11.11 25.70 9.08
N ARG A 145 11.08 25.17 7.85
CA ARG A 145 10.17 24.08 7.46
C ARG A 145 10.61 22.76 8.10
N GLY A 146 10.71 22.75 9.42
CA GLY A 146 10.89 21.54 10.20
C GLY A 146 9.59 20.76 10.22
N ALA A 147 9.62 19.54 9.67
CA ALA A 147 8.76 18.51 10.24
C ALA A 147 9.05 18.51 11.75
N THR A 148 8.02 18.64 12.58
CA THR A 148 8.17 18.41 14.02
C THR A 148 8.84 17.04 14.16
N GLU A 149 10.01 16.97 14.79
CA GLU A 149 10.68 15.68 14.96
C GLU A 149 9.67 14.75 15.66
N PRO A 150 9.30 13.64 15.03
CA PRO A 150 8.31 12.74 15.59
C PRO A 150 8.79 12.26 16.96
N VAL A 151 7.88 12.25 17.93
CA VAL A 151 8.17 11.79 19.28
C VAL A 151 8.65 10.33 19.19
N LEU A 152 9.88 10.08 19.64
CA LEU A 152 10.43 8.73 19.71
C LEU A 152 9.73 7.96 20.83
N GLU A 153 8.82 7.06 20.46
CA GLU A 153 8.05 6.28 21.43
C GLU A 153 8.89 5.22 22.14
N SER A 154 9.87 4.66 21.43
CA SER A 154 10.78 3.64 21.95
C SER A 154 11.73 4.21 23.00
N PRO A 155 11.79 3.66 24.22
CA PRO A 155 12.78 4.05 25.22
C PRO A 155 14.22 3.78 24.75
N ARG A 156 14.47 2.68 24.01
CA ARG A 156 15.79 2.39 23.44
C ARG A 156 16.21 3.44 22.41
N LEU A 157 15.31 3.85 21.52
CA LEU A 157 15.63 4.91 20.55
C LEU A 157 15.86 6.26 21.21
N ARG A 158 15.11 6.61 22.27
CA ARG A 158 15.39 7.84 23.06
C ARG A 158 16.74 7.79 23.74
N ALA A 159 17.10 6.66 24.35
CA ALA A 159 18.42 6.48 24.95
C ALA A 159 19.54 6.61 23.90
N LEU A 160 19.35 6.01 22.71
CA LEU A 160 20.29 6.15 21.61
C LEU A 160 20.39 7.60 21.11
N GLN A 161 19.28 8.31 21.00
CA GLN A 161 19.27 9.73 20.61
C GLN A 161 20.11 10.57 21.58
N GLN A 162 20.00 10.32 22.89
CA GLN A 162 20.81 10.99 23.91
C GLN A 162 22.31 10.65 23.77
N THR A 163 22.64 9.38 23.56
CA THR A 163 24.03 8.95 23.30
C THR A 163 24.62 9.67 22.09
N LEU A 164 23.87 9.77 21.00
CA LEU A 164 24.31 10.47 19.79
C LEU A 164 24.45 11.98 20.01
N ALA A 165 23.55 12.60 20.78
CA ALA A 165 23.65 14.01 21.15
C ALA A 165 24.90 14.32 21.99
N GLN A 166 25.40 13.32 22.73
CA GLN A 166 26.64 13.40 23.51
C GLN A 166 27.90 13.01 22.71
N GLY A 167 27.78 12.75 21.40
CA GLY A 167 28.90 12.39 20.53
C GLY A 167 29.27 10.90 20.52
N GLY A 168 28.44 10.02 21.10
CA GLY A 168 28.62 8.57 21.04
C GLY A 168 28.29 7.96 19.67
N SER A 169 28.55 6.66 19.51
CA SER A 169 28.24 5.90 18.27
C SER A 169 27.00 5.02 18.42
N THR A 170 26.55 4.42 17.31
CA THR A 170 25.43 3.45 17.28
C THR A 170 25.87 2.02 17.53
N ASP A 171 27.17 1.76 17.76
CA ASP A 171 27.70 0.39 17.75
C ASP A 171 27.15 -0.46 18.89
N SER A 172 27.09 0.08 20.11
CA SER A 172 26.55 -0.65 21.27
C SER A 172 25.06 -1.00 21.08
N PHE A 173 24.29 -0.11 20.45
CA PHE A 173 22.90 -0.36 20.11
C PHE A 173 22.77 -1.50 19.09
N TRP A 174 23.59 -1.51 18.05
CA TRP A 174 23.55 -2.58 17.06
C TRP A 174 24.06 -3.92 17.58
N GLU A 175 25.02 -3.94 18.50
CA GLU A 175 25.41 -5.18 19.19
C GLU A 175 24.29 -5.71 20.09
N GLU A 176 23.52 -4.83 20.74
CA GLU A 176 22.30 -5.23 21.45
C GLU A 176 21.27 -5.85 20.50
N VAL A 177 20.97 -5.17 19.37
CA VAL A 177 19.99 -5.64 18.38
C VAL A 177 20.39 -6.98 17.79
N LYS A 178 21.67 -7.17 17.43
CA LYS A 178 22.19 -8.47 16.94
C LYS A 178 22.01 -9.59 17.96
N LYS A 179 22.13 -9.28 19.25
CA LYS A 179 22.02 -10.27 20.33
C LYS A 179 20.57 -10.62 20.67
N GLN A 180 19.67 -9.64 20.61
CA GLN A 180 18.26 -9.82 20.99
C GLN A 180 17.36 -10.19 19.81
N GLY A 181 17.77 -9.87 18.59
CA GLY A 181 16.96 -9.94 17.39
C GLY A 181 16.14 -8.67 17.14
N ALA A 182 15.70 -8.50 15.90
CA ALA A 182 14.76 -7.48 15.46
C ALA A 182 13.42 -8.12 15.05
N PRO A 183 12.31 -7.35 15.08
CA PRO A 183 12.20 -5.97 15.55
C PRO A 183 12.30 -5.87 17.08
N LEU A 184 12.51 -4.66 17.60
CA LEU A 184 12.42 -4.44 19.04
C LEU A 184 10.96 -4.55 19.48
N ILE A 185 10.72 -5.30 20.56
CA ILE A 185 9.39 -5.41 21.19
C ILE A 185 9.48 -4.82 22.58
N GLU A 186 8.68 -3.77 22.83
CA GLU A 186 8.77 -2.96 24.05
C GLU A 186 7.40 -2.79 24.70
N GLN A 187 7.38 -2.83 26.03
CA GLN A 187 6.18 -2.63 26.86
C GLN A 187 6.41 -1.55 27.92
N GLN A 188 7.55 -1.59 28.60
CA GLN A 188 7.90 -0.64 29.66
C GLN A 188 8.63 0.57 29.09
N GLY A 189 8.40 1.74 29.67
CA GLY A 189 9.10 2.97 29.28
C GLY A 189 8.70 3.54 27.93
N VAL A 190 7.70 2.99 27.24
CA VAL A 190 7.15 3.58 26.01
C VAL A 190 6.44 4.91 26.32
N PHE A 191 6.59 5.91 25.44
CA PHE A 191 5.99 7.23 25.62
C PHE A 191 5.20 7.68 24.37
N PRO A 192 3.91 8.04 24.51
CA PRO A 192 3.06 7.89 25.69
C PRO A 192 2.96 6.44 26.21
N PRO A 193 2.51 6.17 27.44
CA PRO A 193 2.33 4.80 27.91
C PRO A 193 1.44 3.98 26.97
N LEU A 194 1.74 2.68 26.84
CA LEU A 194 0.92 1.72 26.09
C LEU A 194 -0.34 1.36 26.87
N ALA A 195 -1.41 1.00 26.16
CA ALA A 195 -2.51 0.27 26.78
C ALA A 195 -2.04 -1.13 27.22
N GLU A 196 -2.77 -1.76 28.15
CA GLU A 196 -2.40 -3.08 28.70
C GLU A 196 -2.31 -4.16 27.61
N ASP A 197 -3.19 -4.08 26.62
CA ASP A 197 -3.31 -4.98 25.50
C ASP A 197 -2.37 -4.64 24.32
N GLU A 198 -1.50 -3.63 24.45
CA GLU A 198 -0.60 -3.18 23.39
C GLU A 198 0.86 -3.56 23.64
N ARG A 199 1.62 -3.64 22.55
CA ARG A 199 3.09 -3.64 22.52
C ARG A 199 3.57 -2.62 21.49
N LEU A 200 4.70 -2.00 21.75
CA LEU A 200 5.41 -1.22 20.75
C LEU A 200 6.35 -2.16 19.99
N VAL A 201 6.18 -2.25 18.67
CA VAL A 201 7.06 -3.00 17.77
C VAL A 201 7.82 -2.00 16.90
N THR A 202 9.14 -1.98 17.03
CA THR A 202 10.04 -1.07 16.31
C THR A 202 10.90 -1.85 15.33
N PHE A 203 10.58 -1.70 14.05
CA PHE A 203 11.36 -2.24 12.93
C PHE A 203 12.61 -1.40 12.71
N LEU A 204 13.71 -2.05 12.34
CA LEU A 204 15.02 -1.41 12.25
C LEU A 204 15.73 -1.76 10.95
N TRP A 205 16.50 -0.81 10.43
CA TRP A 205 17.44 -1.06 9.34
C TRP A 205 18.74 -0.28 9.55
N ARG A 206 19.89 -0.91 9.25
CA ARG A 206 21.21 -0.30 9.40
C ARG A 206 21.76 0.16 8.05
N GLY A 207 22.10 1.44 7.93
CA GLY A 207 23.01 1.94 6.90
C GLY A 207 22.47 2.12 5.49
N ALA A 208 21.15 2.26 5.28
CA ALA A 208 20.61 2.67 3.98
C ALA A 208 21.04 4.10 3.62
N ARG A 209 21.24 4.36 2.32
CA ARG A 209 21.78 5.64 1.82
C ARG A 209 20.74 6.74 1.79
N GLN A 210 19.52 6.43 1.35
CA GLN A 210 18.48 7.41 1.07
C GLN A 210 17.18 7.16 1.82
N ARG A 211 16.73 5.90 1.89
CA ARG A 211 15.41 5.55 2.44
C ARG A 211 15.30 4.07 2.72
N VAL A 212 14.34 3.72 3.57
CA VAL A 212 13.92 2.34 3.80
C VAL A 212 12.41 2.32 3.88
N LYS A 213 11.78 1.34 3.23
CA LYS A 213 10.35 1.07 3.46
C LYS A 213 10.13 -0.22 4.21
N LEU A 214 9.13 -0.19 5.08
CA LEU A 214 8.49 -1.39 5.62
C LEU A 214 7.42 -1.85 4.62
N PHE A 215 7.46 -3.12 4.23
CA PHE A 215 6.53 -3.74 3.31
C PHE A 215 5.68 -4.77 4.05
N SER A 216 4.37 -4.75 3.81
CA SER A 216 3.33 -5.53 4.53
C SER A 216 2.95 -4.90 5.88
N ALA A 217 2.48 -5.71 6.82
CA ALA A 217 2.03 -5.30 8.15
C ALA A 217 3.15 -4.69 9.02
N PRO A 218 2.81 -3.88 10.06
CA PRO A 218 1.46 -3.61 10.58
C PRO A 218 0.75 -2.43 9.92
N SER A 219 1.33 -1.82 8.89
CA SER A 219 0.62 -0.82 8.09
C SER A 219 -0.11 -1.46 6.91
N GLY A 220 -1.22 -0.84 6.50
CA GLY A 220 -1.97 -1.26 5.31
C GLY A 220 -1.36 -0.81 3.98
N ASP A 221 -0.17 -0.20 3.99
CA ASP A 221 0.56 0.28 2.81
C ASP A 221 2.08 0.07 3.00
N HIS A 222 2.92 0.58 2.10
CA HIS A 222 4.37 0.56 2.24
C HIS A 222 4.86 1.85 2.90
N ASP A 223 5.11 1.77 4.21
CA ASP A 223 5.47 2.91 5.04
C ASP A 223 6.95 3.27 4.87
N GLU A 224 7.23 4.57 4.79
CA GLU A 224 8.61 5.08 4.85
C GLU A 224 9.10 5.02 6.30
N MET A 225 10.27 4.43 6.51
CA MET A 225 10.96 4.46 7.79
C MET A 225 11.69 5.78 7.98
N GLN A 226 11.82 6.18 9.24
CA GLN A 226 12.47 7.41 9.63
C GLN A 226 13.93 7.17 9.96
N ARG A 227 14.79 8.15 9.70
CA ARG A 227 16.20 8.09 10.10
C ARG A 227 16.38 8.76 11.46
N LEU A 228 17.07 8.11 12.38
CA LEU A 228 17.37 8.69 13.70
C LEU A 228 18.51 9.72 13.56
N GLY A 229 18.14 11.00 13.43
CA GLY A 229 19.07 12.09 13.20
C GLY A 229 19.94 11.85 11.95
N LYS A 230 21.27 11.97 12.12
CA LYS A 230 22.26 11.69 11.06
C LYS A 230 22.91 10.30 11.18
N SER A 231 22.38 9.43 12.03
CA SER A 231 22.96 8.10 12.33
C SER A 231 22.72 7.07 11.22
N ASP A 232 23.21 5.85 11.38
CA ASP A 232 22.93 4.74 10.47
C ASP A 232 21.62 4.00 10.80
N VAL A 233 20.83 4.47 11.78
CA VAL A 233 19.59 3.82 12.22
C VAL A 233 18.38 4.37 11.46
N TRP A 234 17.71 3.47 10.75
CA TRP A 234 16.38 3.67 10.21
C TRP A 234 15.38 2.89 11.05
N PHE A 235 14.22 3.48 11.37
CA PHE A 235 13.22 2.85 12.21
C PHE A 235 11.77 3.19 11.82
N GLY A 236 10.86 2.29 12.17
CA GLY A 236 9.41 2.53 12.16
C GLY A 236 8.80 1.86 13.39
N SER A 237 8.07 2.62 14.22
CA SER A 237 7.48 2.12 15.47
C SER A 237 5.97 2.07 15.36
N TYR A 238 5.38 0.96 15.80
CA TYR A 238 3.96 0.73 15.72
C TYR A 238 3.44 0.17 17.03
N ARG A 239 2.34 0.72 17.51
CA ARG A 239 1.55 0.11 18.59
C ARG A 239 0.66 -0.95 17.99
N VAL A 240 0.77 -2.17 18.49
CA VAL A 240 0.01 -3.31 17.98
C VAL A 240 -0.58 -4.10 19.16
N PRO A 241 -1.69 -4.83 18.96
CA PRO A 241 -2.20 -5.73 19.99
C PRO A 241 -1.13 -6.76 20.40
N ARG A 242 -1.04 -7.10 21.67
CA ARG A 242 -0.08 -8.08 22.23
C ARG A 242 -0.22 -9.49 21.67
N THR A 243 -1.31 -9.76 20.95
CA THR A 243 -1.62 -11.01 20.27
C THR A 243 -1.17 -11.02 18.80
N ALA A 244 -0.44 -10.00 18.34
CA ALA A 244 -0.17 -9.81 16.93
C ALA A 244 0.78 -10.86 16.31
N ARG A 245 0.51 -11.20 15.05
CA ARG A 245 1.40 -11.93 14.15
C ARG A 245 1.66 -11.09 12.91
N ILE A 246 2.92 -10.78 12.65
CA ILE A 246 3.33 -9.84 11.61
C ILE A 246 4.32 -10.53 10.67
N GLY A 247 3.97 -10.62 9.39
CA GLY A 247 4.90 -10.90 8.30
C GLY A 247 5.30 -9.60 7.62
N TYR A 248 6.60 -9.39 7.40
CA TYR A 248 7.14 -8.13 6.86
C TYR A 248 8.42 -8.32 6.04
N LYS A 249 8.69 -7.33 5.18
CA LYS A 249 9.99 -7.13 4.53
C LYS A 249 10.50 -5.71 4.72
N LEU A 250 11.81 -5.54 4.63
CA LEU A 250 12.46 -4.24 4.58
C LEU A 250 13.00 -4.00 3.18
N ALA A 251 12.79 -2.80 2.64
CA ALA A 251 13.21 -2.43 1.30
C ALA A 251 14.09 -1.16 1.37
N PRO A 252 15.41 -1.31 1.54
CA PRO A 252 16.35 -0.19 1.53
C PRO A 252 16.59 0.33 0.10
N ASP A 253 16.79 1.64 -0.02
CA ASP A 253 17.30 2.30 -1.23
C ASP A 253 16.54 1.95 -2.53
N ILE A 254 15.20 1.84 -2.42
CA ILE A 254 14.29 1.53 -3.53
C ILE A 254 14.60 2.43 -4.73
N PRO A 255 14.68 1.89 -5.97
CA PRO A 255 14.94 2.68 -7.17
C PRO A 255 13.89 3.78 -7.41
N GLN A 256 14.33 4.97 -7.80
CA GLN A 256 13.43 6.02 -8.31
C GLN A 256 13.18 5.81 -9.80
N LEU A 257 11.96 5.39 -10.15
CA LEU A 257 11.56 5.18 -11.54
C LEU A 257 10.70 6.34 -12.07
N LYS A 258 10.92 6.72 -13.34
CA LYS A 258 10.07 7.70 -14.06
C LYS A 258 8.75 7.11 -14.58
N GLY A 259 8.52 5.81 -14.37
CA GLY A 259 7.35 5.09 -14.88
C GLY A 259 6.02 5.44 -14.21
N SER A 260 4.99 4.70 -14.57
CA SER A 260 3.64 4.76 -14.00
C SER A 260 3.64 4.55 -12.48
N PHE A 261 2.53 4.93 -11.83
CA PHE A 261 2.34 4.68 -10.40
C PHE A 261 2.57 3.20 -10.02
N TRP A 262 2.06 2.26 -10.83
CA TRP A 262 2.19 0.82 -10.58
C TRP A 262 3.61 0.30 -10.78
N GLU A 263 4.36 0.84 -11.74
CA GLU A 263 5.79 0.52 -11.89
C GLU A 263 6.59 1.04 -10.70
N ARG A 264 6.34 2.27 -10.26
CA ARG A 264 6.98 2.82 -9.05
C ARG A 264 6.61 2.04 -7.79
N ARG A 265 5.36 1.58 -7.66
CA ARG A 265 4.93 0.75 -6.53
C ARG A 265 5.63 -0.61 -6.54
N ARG A 266 5.75 -1.25 -7.71
CA ARG A 266 6.44 -2.55 -7.84
C ARG A 266 7.96 -2.47 -7.69
N ALA A 267 8.56 -1.29 -7.86
CA ALA A 267 10.00 -1.10 -7.68
C ALA A 267 10.49 -1.48 -6.28
N ILE A 268 9.61 -1.46 -5.27
CA ILE A 268 9.93 -1.92 -3.90
C ILE A 268 10.48 -3.35 -3.89
N LEU A 269 9.93 -4.22 -4.76
CA LEU A 269 10.29 -5.63 -4.84
C LEU A 269 11.73 -5.86 -5.29
N ALA A 270 12.39 -4.86 -5.89
CA ALA A 270 13.79 -4.96 -6.29
C ALA A 270 14.77 -5.00 -5.11
N THR A 271 14.32 -4.56 -3.93
CA THR A 271 15.15 -4.44 -2.72
C THR A 271 14.48 -5.00 -1.47
N ALA A 272 13.19 -5.37 -1.55
CA ALA A 272 12.45 -5.95 -0.45
C ALA A 272 13.06 -7.31 -0.07
N GLN A 273 13.49 -7.42 1.18
CA GLN A 273 14.21 -8.57 1.71
C GLN A 273 13.90 -8.77 3.19
N HIS A 274 14.37 -9.88 3.73
CA HIS A 274 14.34 -10.17 5.16
C HIS A 274 15.05 -9.10 5.96
N ASP A 275 14.59 -8.94 7.19
CA ASP A 275 15.31 -8.21 8.23
C ASP A 275 16.59 -8.97 8.58
N PRO A 276 17.79 -8.39 8.34
CA PRO A 276 19.07 -9.05 8.60
C PRO A 276 19.32 -9.36 10.09
N PHE A 277 18.50 -8.82 10.98
CA PHE A 277 18.58 -9.04 12.42
C PHE A 277 17.42 -9.90 12.94
N ASN A 278 16.59 -10.48 12.06
CA ASN A 278 15.52 -11.41 12.44
C ASN A 278 15.79 -12.80 11.85
N ASP A 279 16.06 -13.76 12.73
CA ASP A 279 16.30 -15.17 12.35
C ASP A 279 15.00 -15.96 12.09
N HIS A 280 13.83 -15.32 12.24
CA HIS A 280 12.53 -15.92 11.98
C HIS A 280 11.96 -15.43 10.65
N PHE A 281 11.73 -16.38 9.75
CA PHE A 281 11.17 -16.13 8.42
C PHE A 281 10.19 -17.22 8.02
N PHE A 282 9.36 -16.88 7.03
CA PHE A 282 8.36 -17.75 6.45
C PHE A 282 8.36 -17.63 4.92
N PRO A 283 8.40 -18.73 4.16
CA PRO A 283 8.49 -20.11 4.63
C PRO A 283 9.87 -20.40 5.27
N ALA A 284 9.96 -21.46 6.06
CA ALA A 284 11.16 -21.77 6.86
C ALA A 284 12.35 -22.24 6.02
N ASP A 285 12.12 -22.56 4.74
CA ASP A 285 13.09 -23.04 3.75
C ASP A 285 13.37 -21.99 2.65
N ALA A 286 13.27 -20.70 3.00
CA ALA A 286 13.60 -19.59 2.10
C ALA A 286 14.96 -19.80 1.40
N VAL A 287 14.97 -19.64 0.07
CA VAL A 287 16.15 -19.92 -0.76
C VAL A 287 17.28 -18.91 -0.54
N ASP A 288 16.92 -17.66 -0.31
CA ASP A 288 17.82 -16.56 0.01
C ASP A 288 17.10 -15.46 0.81
N GLN A 289 17.78 -14.35 1.09
CA GLN A 289 17.21 -13.23 1.86
C GLN A 289 16.05 -12.49 1.18
N PHE A 290 15.83 -12.68 -0.13
CA PHE A 290 14.77 -12.02 -0.89
C PHE A 290 13.51 -12.90 -1.00
N ASP A 291 13.64 -14.20 -0.78
CA ASP A 291 12.56 -15.18 -0.77
C ASP A 291 11.90 -15.29 0.61
N GLY A 292 10.57 -15.49 0.66
CA GLY A 292 9.83 -15.50 1.94
C GLY A 292 9.59 -14.13 2.54
N GLU A 293 9.31 -14.01 3.83
CA GLU A 293 9.20 -12.79 4.62
C GLU A 293 9.74 -13.00 6.04
N SER A 294 10.25 -11.95 6.69
CA SER A 294 10.56 -12.00 8.12
C SER A 294 9.27 -12.01 8.92
N VAL A 295 9.26 -12.70 10.06
CA VAL A 295 8.05 -12.87 10.86
C VAL A 295 8.25 -12.52 12.32
N VAL A 296 7.17 -12.07 12.96
CA VAL A 296 7.12 -11.74 14.38
C VAL A 296 5.84 -12.32 14.95
N GLU A 297 5.97 -13.11 16.00
CA GLU A 297 4.86 -13.59 16.81
C GLU A 297 5.00 -13.01 18.22
N LEU A 298 4.04 -12.18 18.63
CA LEU A 298 4.06 -11.60 19.98
C LEU A 298 3.69 -12.65 21.04
N PRO A 299 4.16 -12.49 22.30
CA PRO A 299 4.06 -13.54 23.32
C PRO A 299 2.65 -14.04 23.62
N ASP A 300 1.63 -13.20 23.42
CA ASP A 300 0.24 -13.55 23.72
C ASP A 300 -0.54 -13.95 22.45
N ALA A 301 0.14 -14.15 21.31
CA ALA A 301 -0.50 -14.62 20.10
C ALA A 301 -1.11 -16.02 20.34
N PRO A 302 -2.40 -16.25 20.00
CA PRO A 302 -3.07 -17.51 20.32
C PRO A 302 -2.35 -18.71 19.72
N ALA A 303 -2.00 -19.71 20.54
CA ALA A 303 -1.35 -20.92 20.05
C ALA A 303 -2.24 -21.62 19.01
N GLN A 304 -1.61 -22.17 17.96
CA GLN A 304 -2.33 -22.97 16.98
C GLN A 304 -1.75 -24.39 16.90
N PRO A 305 -2.19 -25.33 17.75
CA PRO A 305 -1.59 -26.67 17.81
C PRO A 305 -1.82 -27.48 16.53
N TRP A 306 -2.84 -27.16 15.74
CA TRP A 306 -3.22 -27.94 14.55
C TRP A 306 -2.22 -27.83 13.39
N ILE A 307 -1.35 -26.80 13.37
CA ILE A 307 -0.39 -26.60 12.28
C ILE A 307 0.93 -27.37 12.47
N VAL A 308 1.16 -27.91 13.66
CA VAL A 308 2.39 -28.63 13.98
C VAL A 308 2.17 -30.11 13.72
N LYS A 309 3.03 -30.72 12.90
CA LYS A 309 2.94 -32.15 12.60
C LYS A 309 3.10 -32.98 13.87
N ASN A 310 2.07 -33.76 14.21
CA ASN A 310 2.14 -34.75 15.29
C ASN A 310 2.39 -36.14 14.70
N GLY A 311 3.60 -36.67 14.88
CA GLY A 311 3.99 -37.98 14.34
C GLY A 311 3.22 -39.19 14.90
N LYS A 312 2.38 -39.01 15.92
CA LYS A 312 1.50 -40.06 16.47
C LYS A 312 0.15 -40.12 15.77
N ASN A 313 -0.26 -39.04 15.09
CA ASN A 313 -1.56 -38.98 14.42
C ASN A 313 -1.49 -39.78 13.11
N PRO A 314 -2.52 -40.57 12.76
CA PRO A 314 -2.60 -41.22 11.46
C PRO A 314 -2.54 -40.16 10.34
N ALA A 315 -1.67 -40.37 9.36
CA ALA A 315 -1.52 -39.44 8.25
C ALA A 315 -2.43 -39.80 7.07
N GLY A 316 -3.09 -38.80 6.51
CA GLY A 316 -3.80 -38.93 5.24
C GLY A 316 -2.86 -39.07 4.05
N LYS A 317 -3.43 -39.33 2.88
CA LYS A 317 -2.68 -39.44 1.62
C LYS A 317 -2.97 -38.25 0.73
N VAL A 318 -1.92 -37.53 0.33
CA VAL A 318 -1.99 -36.47 -0.70
C VAL A 318 -1.54 -37.04 -2.04
N GLU A 319 -2.33 -36.79 -3.08
CA GLU A 319 -2.04 -37.17 -4.46
C GLU A 319 -2.16 -35.95 -5.37
N ARG A 320 -1.15 -35.69 -6.19
CA ARG A 320 -1.19 -34.65 -7.22
C ARG A 320 -1.74 -35.24 -8.51
N GLN A 321 -2.73 -34.57 -9.09
CA GLN A 321 -3.29 -34.94 -10.38
C GLN A 321 -3.45 -33.71 -11.28
N THR A 322 -2.97 -33.79 -12.51
CA THR A 322 -3.22 -32.75 -13.51
C THR A 322 -4.64 -32.88 -14.06
N PHE A 323 -5.37 -31.77 -14.02
CA PHE A 323 -6.72 -31.60 -14.54
C PHE A 323 -6.69 -30.73 -15.80
N THR A 324 -7.40 -31.15 -16.85
CA THR A 324 -7.56 -30.36 -18.09
C THR A 324 -8.98 -29.81 -18.14
N SER A 325 -9.12 -28.48 -18.10
CA SER A 325 -10.40 -27.79 -18.21
C SER A 325 -10.66 -27.37 -19.65
N GLN A 326 -11.81 -27.76 -20.21
CA GLN A 326 -12.25 -27.28 -21.51
C GLN A 326 -12.82 -25.86 -21.39
N ILE A 327 -13.56 -25.59 -20.31
CA ILE A 327 -14.16 -24.27 -20.04
C ILE A 327 -13.09 -23.18 -19.90
N LEU A 328 -11.98 -23.48 -19.20
CA LEU A 328 -10.89 -22.52 -18.97
C LEU A 328 -9.78 -22.61 -20.01
N GLY A 329 -9.80 -23.64 -20.86
CA GLY A 329 -8.81 -23.84 -21.92
C GLY A 329 -7.37 -24.04 -21.40
N ASN A 330 -7.21 -24.59 -20.18
CA ASN A 330 -5.91 -24.79 -19.56
C ASN A 330 -5.80 -26.10 -18.77
N LYS A 331 -4.57 -26.39 -18.34
CA LYS A 331 -4.26 -27.48 -17.41
C LYS A 331 -3.83 -26.89 -16.08
N ARG A 332 -4.26 -27.51 -14.99
CA ARG A 332 -3.87 -27.14 -13.63
C ARG A 332 -3.68 -28.37 -12.78
N ASP A 333 -2.95 -28.25 -11.70
CA ASP A 333 -2.84 -29.33 -10.73
C ASP A 333 -3.96 -29.26 -9.70
N LEU A 334 -4.40 -30.45 -9.29
CA LEU A 334 -5.25 -30.67 -8.13
C LEU A 334 -4.46 -31.51 -7.14
N PHE A 335 -4.44 -31.09 -5.88
CA PHE A 335 -3.96 -31.92 -4.78
C PHE A 335 -5.16 -32.53 -4.08
N ILE A 336 -5.20 -33.86 -4.01
CA ILE A 336 -6.30 -34.61 -3.41
C ILE A 336 -5.79 -35.21 -2.11
N TYR A 337 -6.27 -34.68 -0.99
CA TYR A 337 -6.06 -35.27 0.33
C TYR A 337 -7.21 -36.23 0.64
N ARG A 338 -6.86 -37.46 1.01
CA ARG A 338 -7.80 -38.45 1.55
C ARG A 338 -7.46 -38.71 3.02
N PRO A 339 -8.44 -38.62 3.92
CA PRO A 339 -8.19 -38.84 5.35
C PRO A 339 -7.76 -40.29 5.61
N PRO A 340 -7.13 -40.55 6.76
CA PRO A 340 -6.92 -41.92 7.24
C PRO A 340 -8.22 -42.73 7.18
N HIS A 341 -8.14 -43.99 6.75
CA HIS A 341 -9.29 -44.90 6.64
C HIS A 341 -10.44 -44.41 5.72
N PHE A 342 -10.11 -43.61 4.69
CA PHE A 342 -11.08 -43.12 3.70
C PHE A 342 -12.00 -44.23 3.14
N LYS A 343 -13.31 -44.02 3.27
CA LYS A 343 -14.38 -44.81 2.65
C LYS A 343 -14.99 -44.10 1.41
N PRO A 344 -14.89 -44.67 0.20
CA PRO A 344 -15.50 -44.08 -0.99
C PRO A 344 -17.01 -43.85 -0.85
N ALA A 345 -17.49 -42.69 -1.31
CA ALA A 345 -18.91 -42.29 -1.32
C ALA A 345 -19.60 -42.28 0.07
N SER A 346 -18.83 -42.15 1.15
CA SER A 346 -19.38 -42.04 2.50
C SER A 346 -20.07 -40.68 2.72
N LYS A 347 -21.29 -40.71 3.24
CA LYS A 347 -22.03 -39.50 3.69
C LYS A 347 -21.53 -38.97 5.03
N GLU A 348 -20.61 -39.67 5.68
CA GLU A 348 -19.96 -39.21 6.92
C GLU A 348 -18.81 -38.24 6.60
N HIS A 349 -18.35 -38.20 5.35
CA HIS A 349 -17.23 -37.35 4.97
C HIS A 349 -17.66 -35.91 4.69
N ASN A 350 -16.81 -34.98 5.11
CA ASN A 350 -16.82 -33.62 4.57
C ASN A 350 -16.03 -33.54 3.27
N LEU A 351 -16.37 -32.55 2.44
CA LEU A 351 -15.59 -32.16 1.26
C LEU A 351 -15.10 -30.73 1.45
N LEU A 352 -13.78 -30.55 1.42
CA LEU A 352 -13.12 -29.25 1.44
C LEU A 352 -12.53 -28.95 0.06
N ILE A 353 -12.92 -27.86 -0.57
CA ILE A 353 -12.31 -27.36 -1.81
C ILE A 353 -11.58 -26.06 -1.48
N VAL A 354 -10.29 -26.00 -1.81
CA VAL A 354 -9.43 -24.84 -1.45
C VAL A 354 -8.75 -24.28 -2.69
N PHE A 355 -8.79 -22.97 -2.87
CA PHE A 355 -8.02 -22.29 -3.93
C PHE A 355 -6.57 -22.05 -3.51
N ASP A 356 -5.71 -21.69 -4.47
CA ASP A 356 -4.27 -21.51 -4.25
C ASP A 356 -3.60 -22.79 -3.71
N GLY A 357 -3.98 -23.95 -4.29
CA GLY A 357 -3.68 -25.26 -3.72
C GLY A 357 -2.20 -25.53 -3.48
N GLU A 358 -1.31 -24.99 -4.31
CA GLU A 358 0.14 -25.05 -4.10
C GLU A 358 0.55 -24.43 -2.76
N ARG A 359 0.01 -23.26 -2.43
CA ARG A 359 0.30 -22.57 -1.16
C ARG A 359 -0.39 -23.27 0.02
N TYR A 360 -1.59 -23.81 -0.20
CA TYR A 360 -2.30 -24.47 0.89
C TYR A 360 -1.76 -25.87 1.23
N VAL A 361 -1.04 -26.52 0.32
CA VAL A 361 -0.29 -27.75 0.60
C VAL A 361 1.05 -27.43 1.25
N ASP A 362 1.82 -26.48 0.70
CA ASP A 362 3.21 -26.28 1.10
C ASP A 362 3.38 -25.26 2.24
N ASP A 363 2.74 -24.09 2.14
CA ASP A 363 2.91 -22.96 3.08
C ASP A 363 1.97 -23.05 4.29
N VAL A 364 0.68 -23.28 4.02
CA VAL A 364 -0.37 -23.38 5.04
C VAL A 364 -0.38 -24.76 5.67
N ASN A 365 -0.06 -25.79 4.88
CA ASN A 365 -0.03 -27.19 5.28
C ASN A 365 -1.38 -27.73 5.79
N VAL A 366 -2.42 -27.54 4.98
CA VAL A 366 -3.76 -28.10 5.22
C VAL A 366 -3.75 -29.61 5.50
N PRO A 367 -2.95 -30.46 4.81
CA PRO A 367 -2.90 -31.89 5.11
C PRO A 367 -2.58 -32.19 6.58
N VAL A 368 -1.59 -31.50 7.17
CA VAL A 368 -1.24 -31.67 8.59
C VAL A 368 -2.37 -31.21 9.51
N MET A 369 -3.03 -30.09 9.17
CA MET A 369 -4.18 -29.60 9.93
C MET A 369 -5.32 -30.61 9.94
N LEU A 370 -5.63 -31.19 8.79
CA LEU A 370 -6.68 -32.20 8.67
C LEU A 370 -6.32 -33.47 9.44
N ASP A 371 -5.08 -33.96 9.33
CA ASP A 371 -4.60 -35.11 10.11
C ASP A 371 -4.80 -34.88 11.62
N ASN A 372 -4.40 -33.71 12.10
CA ASN A 372 -4.48 -33.37 13.52
C ASN A 372 -5.92 -33.18 14.02
N LEU A 373 -6.76 -32.47 13.26
CA LEU A 373 -8.15 -32.20 13.62
C LEU A 373 -9.00 -33.47 13.57
N ILE A 374 -8.78 -34.34 12.58
CA ILE A 374 -9.49 -35.63 12.45
C ILE A 374 -9.05 -36.58 13.55
N ALA A 375 -7.75 -36.70 13.83
CA ALA A 375 -7.25 -37.57 14.90
C ALA A 375 -7.72 -37.16 16.30
N ALA A 376 -8.09 -35.88 16.48
CA ALA A 376 -8.65 -35.34 17.71
C ALA A 376 -10.19 -35.35 17.75
N ASP A 377 -10.85 -35.97 16.77
CA ASP A 377 -12.32 -36.01 16.61
C ASP A 377 -12.99 -34.62 16.58
N LYS A 378 -12.24 -33.58 16.19
CA LYS A 378 -12.74 -32.20 16.13
C LYS A 378 -13.45 -31.88 14.83
N ILE A 379 -13.18 -32.62 13.76
CA ILE A 379 -13.94 -32.59 12.52
C ILE A 379 -14.17 -34.03 12.05
N ALA A 380 -15.30 -34.27 11.37
CA ALA A 380 -15.52 -35.56 10.69
C ALA A 380 -14.44 -35.79 9.61
N PRO A 381 -14.18 -37.06 9.20
CA PRO A 381 -13.20 -37.34 8.16
C PRO A 381 -13.43 -36.48 6.93
N THR A 382 -12.41 -35.73 6.51
CA THR A 382 -12.56 -34.67 5.50
C THR A 382 -11.68 -34.99 4.29
N VAL A 383 -12.30 -35.10 3.11
CA VAL A 383 -11.58 -35.13 1.83
C VAL A 383 -11.29 -33.70 1.43
N ALA A 384 -10.07 -33.40 0.96
CA ALA A 384 -9.75 -32.09 0.42
C ALA A 384 -9.30 -32.15 -1.04
N VAL A 385 -9.79 -31.20 -1.85
CA VAL A 385 -9.38 -30.97 -3.24
C VAL A 385 -8.85 -29.54 -3.32
N LEU A 386 -7.53 -29.41 -3.37
CA LEU A 386 -6.85 -28.11 -3.43
C LEU A 386 -6.50 -27.80 -4.89
N ILE A 387 -6.98 -26.68 -5.40
CA ILE A 387 -6.94 -26.30 -6.82
C ILE A 387 -5.80 -25.32 -7.03
N SER A 388 -4.80 -25.70 -7.83
CA SER A 388 -3.70 -24.82 -8.18
C SER A 388 -4.05 -23.85 -9.30
N ASN A 389 -3.30 -22.74 -9.32
CA ASN A 389 -3.33 -21.78 -10.43
C ASN A 389 -2.24 -22.11 -11.45
N PRO A 390 -2.56 -22.15 -12.76
CA PRO A 390 -1.53 -22.26 -13.80
C PRO A 390 -0.46 -21.17 -13.74
N SER A 391 -0.84 -19.93 -13.41
CA SER A 391 0.06 -18.80 -13.23
C SER A 391 -0.55 -17.69 -12.36
N SER A 392 0.24 -16.66 -12.04
CA SER A 392 -0.27 -15.46 -11.36
C SER A 392 -1.28 -14.68 -12.21
N GLU A 393 -1.09 -14.67 -13.53
CA GLU A 393 -2.02 -14.06 -14.49
C GLU A 393 -3.34 -14.83 -14.53
N SER A 394 -3.30 -16.16 -14.58
CA SER A 394 -4.53 -16.97 -14.54
C SER A 394 -5.26 -16.77 -13.21
N ARG A 395 -4.54 -16.78 -12.07
CA ARG A 395 -5.12 -16.49 -10.75
C ARG A 395 -5.88 -15.16 -10.73
N SER A 396 -5.25 -14.12 -11.30
CA SER A 396 -5.82 -12.77 -11.34
C SER A 396 -7.01 -12.63 -12.30
N ALA A 397 -7.09 -13.49 -13.32
CA ALA A 397 -8.18 -13.49 -14.31
C ALA A 397 -9.34 -14.40 -13.91
N GLU A 398 -9.07 -15.52 -13.24
CA GLU A 398 -10.03 -16.60 -12.96
C GLU A 398 -10.71 -16.45 -11.61
N LEU A 399 -10.00 -16.07 -10.55
CA LEU A 399 -10.59 -16.02 -9.20
C LEU A 399 -11.58 -14.85 -8.98
N PRO A 400 -11.32 -13.61 -9.46
CA PRO A 400 -12.20 -12.49 -9.16
C PRO A 400 -13.53 -12.53 -9.93
N CYS A 401 -14.54 -13.15 -9.31
CA CYS A 401 -15.93 -13.19 -9.78
C CYS A 401 -16.09 -13.59 -11.26
N ASN A 402 -15.25 -14.50 -11.76
CA ASN A 402 -15.27 -14.92 -13.16
C ASN A 402 -16.35 -15.99 -13.40
N PRO A 403 -17.34 -15.75 -14.29
CA PRO A 403 -18.39 -16.74 -14.58
C PRO A 403 -17.86 -18.04 -15.20
N LEU A 404 -16.79 -18.01 -16.01
CA LEU A 404 -16.20 -19.23 -16.59
C LEU A 404 -15.55 -20.09 -15.51
N PHE A 405 -14.91 -19.46 -14.52
CA PHE A 405 -14.33 -20.20 -13.40
C PHE A 405 -15.42 -20.85 -12.54
N ALA A 406 -16.52 -20.13 -12.26
CA ALA A 406 -17.68 -20.70 -11.57
C ALA A 406 -18.28 -21.90 -12.33
N ARG A 407 -18.41 -21.79 -13.67
CA ARG A 407 -18.85 -22.90 -14.52
C ARG A 407 -17.87 -24.07 -14.52
N PHE A 408 -16.56 -23.83 -14.54
CA PHE A 408 -15.56 -24.89 -14.37
C PHE A 408 -15.78 -25.66 -13.06
N LEU A 409 -16.02 -24.95 -11.95
CA LEU A 409 -16.29 -25.60 -10.66
C LEU A 409 -17.52 -26.50 -10.74
N ALA A 410 -18.63 -26.01 -11.31
CA ALA A 410 -19.90 -26.72 -11.32
C ALA A 410 -20.04 -27.80 -12.42
N GLU A 411 -19.54 -27.54 -13.62
CA GLU A 411 -19.76 -28.37 -14.82
C GLU A 411 -18.62 -29.36 -15.07
N GLU A 412 -17.41 -29.10 -14.56
CA GLU A 412 -16.24 -29.94 -14.80
C GLU A 412 -15.67 -30.54 -13.51
N LEU A 413 -15.31 -29.71 -12.52
CA LEU A 413 -14.65 -30.16 -11.30
C LEU A 413 -15.59 -30.97 -10.41
N PHE A 414 -16.78 -30.47 -10.10
CA PHE A 414 -17.70 -31.14 -9.18
C PHE A 414 -18.15 -32.52 -9.71
N PRO A 415 -18.53 -32.69 -11.00
CA PRO A 415 -18.80 -34.00 -11.56
C PRO A 415 -17.58 -34.93 -11.52
N TRP A 416 -16.37 -34.40 -11.74
CA TRP A 416 -15.14 -35.17 -11.63
C TRP A 416 -14.87 -35.67 -10.21
N ILE A 417 -15.18 -34.87 -9.19
CA ILE A 417 -15.10 -35.23 -7.76
C ILE A 417 -16.12 -36.35 -7.45
N GLN A 418 -17.36 -36.19 -7.90
CA GLN A 418 -18.43 -37.17 -7.69
C GLN A 418 -18.11 -38.52 -8.34
N ASN A 419 -17.63 -38.52 -9.59
CA ASN A 419 -17.25 -39.74 -10.30
C ASN A 419 -16.10 -40.51 -9.63
N ARG A 420 -15.30 -39.83 -8.80
CA ARG A 420 -14.24 -40.43 -7.99
C ARG A 420 -14.68 -40.83 -6.58
N GLN A 421 -15.98 -40.73 -6.29
CA GLN A 421 -16.57 -41.06 -4.99
C GLN A 421 -15.96 -40.23 -3.85
N LEU A 422 -15.53 -39.00 -4.17
CA LEU A 422 -14.99 -38.01 -3.23
C LEU A 422 -16.06 -36.99 -2.80
N GLY A 423 -17.20 -36.96 -3.49
CA GLY A 423 -18.28 -36.00 -3.26
C GLY A 423 -19.18 -36.36 -2.09
N THR A 424 -19.85 -35.36 -1.54
CA THR A 424 -20.81 -35.48 -0.43
C THR A 424 -21.98 -34.49 -0.60
N ASP A 425 -22.89 -34.41 0.37
CA ASP A 425 -24.01 -33.46 0.39
C ASP A 425 -23.50 -32.00 0.47
N ARG A 426 -24.22 -31.05 -0.13
CA ARG A 426 -23.85 -29.62 -0.09
C ARG A 426 -23.60 -29.11 1.33
N LYS A 427 -24.33 -29.59 2.34
CA LYS A 427 -24.20 -29.16 3.74
C LYS A 427 -22.86 -29.57 4.35
N GLN A 428 -22.16 -30.53 3.75
CA GLN A 428 -20.83 -31.00 4.14
C GLN A 428 -19.74 -30.53 3.16
N THR A 429 -20.11 -29.81 2.11
CA THR A 429 -19.18 -29.22 1.14
C THR A 429 -18.85 -27.79 1.50
N MET A 430 -17.57 -27.56 1.81
CA MET A 430 -16.97 -26.28 2.09
C MET A 430 -16.06 -25.85 0.94
N ILE A 431 -16.20 -24.61 0.49
CA ILE A 431 -15.25 -23.96 -0.43
C ILE A 431 -14.51 -22.83 0.28
N ALA A 432 -13.19 -22.76 0.10
CA ALA A 432 -12.33 -21.89 0.87
C ALA A 432 -11.22 -21.22 0.04
N GLY A 433 -10.76 -20.07 0.50
CA GLY A 433 -9.58 -19.42 -0.03
C GLY A 433 -9.26 -18.10 0.65
N ALA A 434 -8.10 -17.53 0.27
CA ALA A 434 -7.63 -16.25 0.79
C ALA A 434 -7.57 -15.16 -0.29
N SER A 435 -7.78 -13.88 0.07
CA SER A 435 -7.69 -12.76 -0.88
C SER A 435 -8.66 -12.92 -2.05
N TYR A 436 -8.18 -12.98 -3.30
CA TYR A 436 -9.00 -13.35 -4.46
C TYR A 436 -9.61 -14.75 -4.36
N GLY A 437 -8.97 -15.70 -3.69
CA GLY A 437 -9.56 -17.00 -3.39
C GLY A 437 -10.78 -16.88 -2.46
N GLY A 438 -10.71 -16.03 -1.44
CA GLY A 438 -11.84 -15.76 -0.55
C GLY A 438 -13.01 -15.09 -1.27
N LEU A 439 -12.70 -14.14 -2.17
CA LEU A 439 -13.66 -13.55 -3.09
C LEU A 439 -14.30 -14.59 -4.02
N ALA A 440 -13.50 -15.46 -4.62
CA ALA A 440 -13.96 -16.54 -5.49
C ALA A 440 -14.84 -17.56 -4.75
N ALA A 441 -14.51 -17.88 -3.49
CA ALA A 441 -15.25 -18.83 -2.67
C ALA A 441 -16.63 -18.26 -2.33
N ALA A 442 -16.71 -16.98 -1.97
CA ALA A 442 -17.98 -16.29 -1.78
C ALA A 442 -18.80 -16.20 -3.08
N TYR A 443 -18.16 -15.93 -4.22
CA TYR A 443 -18.84 -15.92 -5.51
C TYR A 443 -19.38 -17.30 -5.91
N ALA A 444 -18.63 -18.38 -5.68
CA ALA A 444 -19.11 -19.74 -5.89
C ALA A 444 -20.31 -20.08 -4.99
N GLY A 445 -20.29 -19.64 -3.73
CA GLY A 445 -21.43 -19.75 -2.82
C GLY A 445 -22.65 -18.93 -3.26
N LEU A 446 -22.46 -17.85 -4.02
CA LEU A 446 -23.55 -17.07 -4.61
C LEU A 446 -24.14 -17.75 -5.85
N THR A 447 -23.30 -18.23 -6.77
CA THR A 447 -23.74 -18.72 -8.08
C THR A 447 -24.09 -20.20 -8.12
N HIS A 448 -23.50 -21.00 -7.21
CA HIS A 448 -23.73 -22.44 -7.09
C HIS A 448 -24.04 -22.88 -5.64
N PRO A 449 -25.00 -22.25 -4.95
CA PRO A 449 -25.33 -22.58 -3.56
C PRO A 449 -25.93 -24.00 -3.40
N GLU A 450 -26.35 -24.64 -4.49
CA GLU A 450 -26.73 -26.05 -4.55
C GLU A 450 -25.56 -27.02 -4.37
N LEU A 451 -24.32 -26.59 -4.64
CA LEU A 451 -23.10 -27.40 -4.51
C LEU A 451 -22.34 -27.07 -3.21
N PHE A 452 -22.27 -25.78 -2.87
CA PHE A 452 -21.44 -25.28 -1.76
C PHE A 452 -22.34 -24.78 -0.62
N GLY A 453 -22.51 -25.59 0.43
CA GLY A 453 -23.29 -25.19 1.61
C GLY A 453 -22.50 -24.38 2.62
N LYS A 454 -21.17 -24.41 2.54
CA LYS A 454 -20.25 -23.71 3.44
C LYS A 454 -19.20 -22.92 2.66
N VAL A 455 -18.91 -21.70 3.09
CA VAL A 455 -17.89 -20.83 2.48
C VAL A 455 -16.96 -20.33 3.57
N TYR A 456 -15.66 -20.45 3.36
CA TYR A 456 -14.64 -19.79 4.19
C TYR A 456 -13.85 -18.78 3.37
N SER A 457 -13.88 -17.52 3.78
CA SER A 457 -13.10 -16.45 3.16
C SER A 457 -12.13 -15.85 4.15
N GLN A 458 -10.83 -16.02 3.86
CA GLN A 458 -9.76 -15.35 4.59
C GLN A 458 -9.36 -14.06 3.88
N SER A 459 -9.51 -12.91 4.54
CA SER A 459 -9.08 -11.62 4.00
C SER A 459 -9.59 -11.37 2.58
N GLY A 460 -10.87 -11.67 2.32
CA GLY A 460 -11.45 -11.66 0.98
C GLY A 460 -11.32 -10.29 0.31
N SER A 461 -10.92 -10.27 -0.96
CA SER A 461 -10.74 -9.03 -1.75
C SER A 461 -12.07 -8.39 -2.18
N PHE A 462 -12.97 -8.15 -1.22
CA PHE A 462 -14.32 -7.67 -1.48
C PHE A 462 -14.38 -6.23 -1.95
N TRP A 463 -13.27 -5.48 -1.91
CA TRP A 463 -13.12 -4.19 -2.59
C TRP A 463 -13.18 -4.29 -4.11
N TRP A 464 -12.97 -5.48 -4.69
CA TRP A 464 -12.87 -5.70 -6.12
C TRP A 464 -14.16 -5.32 -6.88
N SER A 465 -13.96 -4.82 -8.10
CA SER A 465 -15.00 -4.62 -9.10
C SER A 465 -14.48 -4.90 -10.51
N PRO A 466 -15.35 -5.34 -11.44
CA PRO A 466 -14.96 -5.51 -12.83
C PRO A 466 -14.59 -4.14 -13.41
N ARG A 467 -13.48 -4.07 -14.14
CA ARG A 467 -13.16 -2.86 -14.91
C ARG A 467 -14.28 -2.66 -15.94
N SER A 468 -15.05 -1.57 -15.82
CA SER A 468 -15.92 -1.18 -16.91
C SER A 468 -15.07 -0.84 -18.14
N THR A 469 -15.66 -1.00 -19.32
CA THR A 469 -15.14 -0.49 -20.59
C THR A 469 -14.65 0.97 -20.46
N PRO A 470 -13.76 1.45 -21.37
CA PRO A 470 -13.04 2.73 -21.23
C PRO A 470 -13.87 4.01 -21.02
N ASP A 471 -15.19 3.93 -20.96
CA ASP A 471 -16.12 5.06 -21.08
C ASP A 471 -16.99 5.31 -19.83
N LYS A 472 -16.58 4.81 -18.65
CA LYS A 472 -17.20 5.21 -17.37
C LYS A 472 -16.12 5.58 -16.36
N SER A 473 -16.13 6.84 -15.94
CA SER A 473 -15.08 7.47 -15.13
C SER A 473 -15.05 7.02 -13.66
N GLU A 474 -15.99 6.20 -13.19
CA GLU A 474 -15.98 5.67 -11.82
C GLU A 474 -16.52 4.23 -11.78
N VAL A 475 -15.67 3.27 -11.44
CA VAL A 475 -16.07 1.88 -11.16
C VAL A 475 -16.49 1.83 -9.69
N GLU A 476 -17.78 1.65 -9.43
CA GLU A 476 -18.29 1.45 -8.06
C GLU A 476 -17.64 0.20 -7.44
N PRO A 477 -17.01 0.28 -6.25
CA PRO A 477 -16.35 -0.84 -5.59
C PRO A 477 -17.35 -1.91 -5.13
N GLU A 478 -16.83 -2.98 -4.52
CA GLU A 478 -17.64 -3.99 -3.82
C GLU A 478 -18.70 -4.65 -4.69
N TRP A 479 -18.32 -5.00 -5.93
CA TRP A 479 -19.26 -5.57 -6.90
C TRP A 479 -19.96 -6.83 -6.37
N LEU A 480 -19.21 -7.73 -5.70
CA LEU A 480 -19.79 -8.97 -5.18
C LEU A 480 -20.80 -8.71 -4.05
N THR A 481 -20.48 -7.79 -3.14
CA THR A 481 -21.39 -7.38 -2.06
C THR A 481 -22.72 -6.89 -2.64
N ARG A 482 -22.66 -6.07 -3.70
CA ARG A 482 -23.87 -5.62 -4.42
C ARG A 482 -24.66 -6.76 -5.07
N GLN A 483 -23.98 -7.81 -5.56
CA GLN A 483 -24.69 -8.98 -6.10
C GLN A 483 -25.47 -9.72 -5.01
N PHE A 484 -24.92 -9.87 -3.80
CA PHE A 484 -25.64 -10.50 -2.68
C PHE A 484 -26.90 -9.71 -2.27
N VAL A 485 -26.86 -8.37 -2.34
CA VAL A 485 -28.03 -7.53 -2.07
C VAL A 485 -29.20 -7.88 -3.00
N SER A 486 -28.92 -8.13 -4.29
CA SER A 486 -29.95 -8.36 -5.31
C SER A 486 -30.30 -9.83 -5.54
N ALA A 487 -29.44 -10.77 -5.17
CA ALA A 487 -29.61 -12.17 -5.53
C ALA A 487 -30.72 -12.86 -4.72
N PRO A 488 -31.56 -13.72 -5.34
CA PRO A 488 -32.54 -14.52 -4.61
C PRO A 488 -31.84 -15.59 -3.76
N VAL A 489 -32.31 -15.76 -2.52
CA VAL A 489 -31.74 -16.76 -1.60
C VAL A 489 -32.58 -18.04 -1.67
N LYS A 490 -32.18 -18.97 -2.55
CA LYS A 490 -32.84 -20.28 -2.69
C LYS A 490 -32.30 -21.31 -1.70
N TYR A 491 -30.98 -21.35 -1.52
CA TYR A 491 -30.31 -22.22 -0.55
C TYR A 491 -29.41 -21.36 0.33
N PRO A 492 -29.77 -21.13 1.61
CA PRO A 492 -28.87 -20.47 2.54
C PRO A 492 -27.54 -21.23 2.66
N VAL A 493 -26.47 -20.45 2.69
CA VAL A 493 -25.07 -20.86 2.81
C VAL A 493 -24.54 -20.40 4.16
N HIS A 494 -23.70 -21.22 4.79
CA HIS A 494 -23.03 -20.88 6.04
C HIS A 494 -21.63 -20.32 5.72
N PHE A 495 -21.43 -19.04 6.01
CA PHE A 495 -20.16 -18.34 5.82
C PHE A 495 -19.37 -18.30 7.12
N HIS A 496 -18.07 -18.53 7.00
CA HIS A 496 -17.09 -18.00 7.93
C HIS A 496 -16.25 -16.95 7.19
N LEU A 497 -16.23 -15.73 7.72
CA LEU A 497 -15.45 -14.62 7.18
C LEU A 497 -14.38 -14.21 8.19
N GLU A 498 -13.18 -13.89 7.73
CA GLU A 498 -12.17 -13.27 8.58
C GLU A 498 -11.39 -12.17 7.86
N ALA A 499 -10.80 -11.28 8.64
CA ALA A 499 -9.86 -10.27 8.18
C ALA A 499 -8.86 -9.91 9.30
N GLY A 500 -7.68 -9.48 8.92
CA GLY A 500 -6.64 -8.93 9.78
C GLY A 500 -6.89 -7.45 10.09
N LEU A 501 -6.55 -7.04 11.31
CA LEU A 501 -6.64 -5.64 11.78
C LEU A 501 -5.71 -4.71 10.99
N PHE A 502 -4.59 -5.22 10.47
CA PHE A 502 -3.63 -4.43 9.69
C PHE A 502 -4.01 -4.31 8.21
N GLU A 503 -5.13 -4.91 7.80
CA GLU A 503 -5.66 -4.83 6.43
C GLU A 503 -6.59 -3.63 6.22
N SER A 504 -6.37 -2.56 6.98
CA SER A 504 -7.04 -1.28 6.84
C SER A 504 -6.38 -0.44 5.74
N ASN A 505 -7.12 0.51 5.14
CA ASN A 505 -6.54 1.43 4.16
C ASN A 505 -6.71 2.87 4.68
N PRO A 506 -5.65 3.47 5.25
CA PRO A 506 -5.71 4.82 5.81
C PRO A 506 -6.02 5.90 4.76
N ARG A 507 -5.79 5.62 3.47
CA ARG A 507 -5.94 6.60 2.37
C ARG A 507 -7.32 6.60 1.71
N GLY A 508 -8.27 5.80 2.23
CA GLY A 508 -9.60 5.64 1.64
C GLY A 508 -9.59 4.76 0.38
N GLY A 509 -10.79 4.31 -0.04
CA GLY A 509 -10.96 3.21 -0.99
C GLY A 509 -10.99 1.86 -0.27
N GLY A 510 -12.04 1.06 -0.49
CA GLY A 510 -12.41 -0.11 0.32
C GLY A 510 -11.23 -0.94 0.82
N SER A 511 -11.01 -0.95 2.13
CA SER A 511 -10.02 -1.82 2.78
C SER A 511 -10.55 -3.25 2.86
N ILE A 512 -9.68 -4.25 2.97
CA ILE A 512 -10.13 -5.65 3.12
C ILE A 512 -10.92 -5.79 4.42
N LEU A 513 -10.43 -5.22 5.52
CA LEU A 513 -11.14 -5.23 6.80
C LEU A 513 -12.53 -4.59 6.66
N GLY A 514 -12.62 -3.38 6.10
CA GLY A 514 -13.88 -2.66 5.95
C GLY A 514 -14.88 -3.37 5.03
N THR A 515 -14.42 -3.85 3.87
CA THR A 515 -15.29 -4.53 2.89
C THR A 515 -15.71 -5.92 3.35
N THR A 516 -14.90 -6.61 4.16
CA THR A 516 -15.30 -7.87 4.82
C THR A 516 -16.40 -7.63 5.87
N ARG A 517 -16.28 -6.57 6.68
CA ARG A 517 -17.33 -6.16 7.63
C ARG A 517 -18.64 -5.83 6.91
N HIS A 518 -18.56 -5.10 5.80
CA HIS A 518 -19.76 -4.76 5.02
C HIS A 518 -20.41 -6.00 4.39
N LEU A 519 -19.63 -6.91 3.80
CA LEU A 519 -20.17 -8.16 3.26
C LEU A 519 -20.83 -9.01 4.35
N ARG A 520 -20.22 -9.11 5.54
CA ARG A 520 -20.84 -9.80 6.70
C ARG A 520 -22.23 -9.27 6.96
N ASP A 521 -22.39 -7.96 7.07
CA ASP A 521 -23.67 -7.32 7.38
C ASP A 521 -24.72 -7.58 6.29
N VAL A 522 -24.31 -7.51 5.01
CA VAL A 522 -25.17 -7.84 3.87
C VAL A 522 -25.59 -9.31 3.90
N LEU A 523 -24.67 -10.25 4.09
CA LEU A 523 -24.99 -11.68 4.13
C LEU A 523 -25.97 -12.02 5.27
N GLN A 524 -25.77 -11.45 6.45
CA GLN A 524 -26.70 -11.59 7.58
C GLN A 524 -28.08 -11.03 7.25
N ALA A 525 -28.15 -9.84 6.68
CA ALA A 525 -29.42 -9.22 6.25
C ALA A 525 -30.14 -10.01 5.15
N ARG A 526 -29.41 -10.76 4.32
CA ARG A 526 -29.95 -11.64 3.28
C ARG A 526 -30.34 -13.04 3.80
N GLY A 527 -30.14 -13.33 5.08
CA GLY A 527 -30.56 -14.59 5.71
C GLY A 527 -29.56 -15.75 5.58
N HIS A 528 -28.29 -15.46 5.31
CA HIS A 528 -27.22 -16.44 5.41
C HIS A 528 -26.76 -16.60 6.87
N ALA A 529 -26.31 -17.81 7.24
CA ALA A 529 -25.61 -18.01 8.50
C ALA A 529 -24.18 -17.46 8.34
N VAL A 530 -23.72 -16.60 9.25
CA VAL A 530 -22.41 -15.94 9.15
C VAL A 530 -21.73 -15.94 10.51
N THR A 531 -20.52 -16.49 10.55
CA THR A 531 -19.55 -16.26 11.64
C THR A 531 -18.44 -15.34 11.13
N TYR A 532 -17.97 -14.45 11.98
CA TYR A 532 -16.96 -13.45 11.62
C TYR A 532 -15.90 -13.33 12.71
N GLN A 533 -14.63 -13.26 12.32
CA GLN A 533 -13.52 -13.08 13.26
C GLN A 533 -12.48 -12.10 12.71
N GLU A 534 -11.97 -11.25 13.61
CA GLU A 534 -10.83 -10.38 13.34
C GLU A 534 -9.61 -10.87 14.10
N TYR A 535 -8.43 -10.66 13.52
CA TYR A 535 -7.16 -11.08 14.11
C TYR A 535 -6.11 -9.97 13.98
N ALA A 536 -5.21 -9.88 14.95
CA ALA A 536 -4.12 -8.91 14.94
C ALA A 536 -3.02 -9.30 13.93
N SER A 537 -3.32 -9.16 12.65
CA SER A 537 -2.48 -9.64 11.55
C SER A 537 -2.66 -8.85 10.25
N GLY A 538 -1.78 -9.12 9.29
CA GLY A 538 -1.79 -8.56 7.93
C GLY A 538 -2.30 -9.53 6.86
N HIS A 539 -1.97 -9.23 5.61
CA HIS A 539 -2.45 -9.95 4.41
C HIS A 539 -1.41 -10.95 3.89
N GLY A 540 -1.35 -12.16 4.42
CA GLY A 540 -0.38 -13.16 3.96
C GLY A 540 -0.55 -14.57 4.52
N TYR A 541 0.06 -15.53 3.84
CA TYR A 541 -0.01 -16.96 4.17
C TYR A 541 0.61 -17.31 5.53
N TYR A 542 1.61 -16.55 5.99
CA TYR A 542 2.16 -16.72 7.33
C TYR A 542 1.07 -16.63 8.39
N TYR A 543 0.15 -15.68 8.26
CA TYR A 543 -0.96 -15.52 9.19
C TYR A 543 -2.12 -16.46 8.86
N TRP A 544 -2.51 -16.58 7.58
CA TRP A 544 -3.64 -17.42 7.19
C TRP A 544 -3.48 -18.88 7.61
N ARG A 545 -2.25 -19.38 7.75
CA ARG A 545 -2.01 -20.71 8.33
C ARG A 545 -2.45 -20.85 9.78
N TYR A 546 -2.35 -19.79 10.59
CA TYR A 546 -2.78 -19.83 11.98
C TYR A 546 -4.29 -19.75 12.12
N SER A 547 -4.99 -19.04 11.24
CA SER A 547 -6.43 -18.90 11.34
C SER A 547 -7.22 -19.98 10.61
N PHE A 548 -6.62 -20.64 9.60
CA PHE A 548 -7.32 -21.64 8.79
C PHE A 548 -7.98 -22.77 9.62
N PRO A 549 -7.32 -23.35 10.65
CA PRO A 549 -7.95 -24.36 11.50
C PRO A 549 -9.22 -23.86 12.22
N ASP A 550 -9.26 -22.59 12.60
CA ASP A 550 -10.43 -22.01 13.29
C ASP A 550 -11.65 -21.97 12.34
N GLY A 551 -11.41 -21.67 11.06
CA GLY A 551 -12.46 -21.74 10.04
C GLY A 551 -12.94 -23.16 9.76
N LEU A 552 -12.02 -24.14 9.75
CA LEU A 552 -12.37 -25.56 9.67
C LEU A 552 -13.24 -25.99 10.86
N LEU A 553 -12.86 -25.61 12.08
CA LEU A 553 -13.63 -25.92 13.28
C LEU A 553 -15.02 -25.29 13.27
N ARG A 554 -15.13 -24.00 12.90
CA ARG A 554 -16.42 -23.29 12.85
C ARG A 554 -17.40 -23.89 11.83
N LEU A 555 -16.90 -24.31 10.66
CA LEU A 555 -17.74 -24.78 9.58
C LEU A 555 -17.89 -26.30 9.54
N LEU A 556 -16.89 -27.07 9.93
CA LEU A 556 -16.86 -28.54 9.84
C LEU A 556 -16.80 -29.24 11.21
N GLY A 557 -16.76 -28.47 12.31
CA GLY A 557 -16.68 -28.98 13.67
C GLY A 557 -17.85 -29.87 14.06
N THR A 558 -17.55 -30.87 14.88
CA THR A 558 -18.50 -31.83 15.46
C THR A 558 -19.22 -31.28 16.70
N ASP A 559 -18.56 -30.39 17.44
CA ASP A 559 -19.10 -29.69 18.61
C ASP A 559 -19.67 -28.33 18.15
N GLN A 560 -20.97 -28.28 17.85
CA GLN A 560 -21.69 -27.01 17.72
C GLN A 560 -22.60 -26.82 18.94
N ASP A 561 -21.98 -26.46 20.07
CA ASP A 561 -22.64 -25.86 21.24
C ASP A 561 -22.11 -24.44 21.46
#